data_AF-A0A7K3B557-F1
#
_entry.id   AF-A0A7K3B557-F1
#
_cell.length_a   1.000
_cell.length_b   1.000
_cell.length_c   1.000
_cell.angle_alpha   90.00
_cell.angle_beta   90.00
_cell.angle_gamma   90.00
#
_symmetry.space_group_name_H-M   'P 1'
#
loop_
_entity.id
_entity.type
_entity.pdbx_description
1 polymer ?
#
loop_
_entity_poly.entity_id
_entity_poly.type
_entity_poly.pdbx_seq_one_letter_code
_entity_poly.pdbx_strand_id
1 'polypeptide(L)'
;MPGTHFAPRPPEEELAALAIGTVDDLARRLARHALRPLTVPGTAADIDGTQARGEALAYLHMLNLLQQAIAHLENLAAEQAAAAGAGYPQIGRPCNISRQGARRRWPGLVTSDTPHRPPRRTDRTRSQ
;
A
#
# COMPACT_ATOMS: atom_id res chain seq x y z
N MET A 1 -15.28 -5.41 2.10
CA MET A 1 -16.04 -5.07 3.33
C MET A 1 -15.06 -4.66 4.44
N PRO A 2 -14.75 -3.36 4.57
CA PRO A 2 -13.91 -2.84 5.63
C PRO A 2 -14.58 -3.11 6.98
N GLY A 3 -13.94 -3.93 7.81
CA GLY A 3 -14.54 -4.42 9.05
C GLY A 3 -14.14 -3.58 10.26
N THR A 4 -15.14 -3.13 11.01
CA THR A 4 -15.14 -2.72 12.43
C THR A 4 -14.16 -1.63 12.91
N HIS A 5 -13.14 -1.25 12.16
CA HIS A 5 -12.06 -0.36 12.60
C HIS A 5 -11.92 0.94 11.79
N PHE A 6 -12.49 1.00 10.59
CA PHE A 6 -12.60 2.21 9.78
C PHE A 6 -13.76 2.06 8.77
N ALA A 7 -14.43 3.17 8.47
CA ALA A 7 -15.38 3.26 7.37
C ALA A 7 -14.77 4.19 6.32
N PRO A 8 -14.57 3.75 5.06
CA PRO A 8 -14.10 4.65 4.02
C PRO A 8 -15.18 5.72 3.79
N ARG A 9 -14.76 6.99 3.76
CA ARG A 9 -15.66 8.14 3.57
C ARG A 9 -16.20 8.20 2.12
N PRO A 10 -15.38 7.98 1.07
CA PRO A 10 -15.85 7.66 -0.28
C PRO A 10 -16.02 6.14 -0.48
N PRO A 11 -16.78 5.69 -1.51
CA PRO A 11 -16.81 4.29 -1.93
C PRO A 11 -15.42 3.76 -2.30
N GLU A 12 -15.22 2.45 -2.19
CA GLU A 12 -13.93 1.78 -2.39
C GLU A 12 -13.34 2.01 -3.79
N GLU A 13 -14.19 2.08 -4.83
CA GLU A 13 -13.80 2.38 -6.21
C GLU A 13 -13.26 3.80 -6.37
N GLU A 14 -13.91 4.79 -5.74
CA GLU A 14 -13.47 6.18 -5.78
C GLU A 14 -12.16 6.35 -4.98
N LEU A 15 -12.02 5.65 -3.86
CA LEU A 15 -10.77 5.63 -3.10
C LEU A 15 -9.63 5.01 -3.91
N ALA A 16 -9.89 3.94 -4.66
CA ALA A 16 -8.91 3.32 -5.55
C ALA A 16 -8.50 4.26 -6.69
N ALA A 17 -9.46 4.93 -7.33
CA ALA A 17 -9.19 5.92 -8.37
C ALA A 17 -8.36 7.10 -7.83
N LEU A 18 -8.69 7.60 -6.63
CA LEU A 18 -7.93 8.66 -5.96
C LEU A 18 -6.50 8.21 -5.64
N ALA A 19 -6.32 6.98 -5.15
CA ALA A 19 -5.01 6.43 -4.85
C ALA A 19 -4.16 6.30 -6.12
N ILE A 20 -4.73 5.78 -7.22
CA ILE A 20 -4.05 5.68 -8.52
C ILE A 20 -3.63 7.07 -9.01
N GLY A 21 -4.55 8.03 -9.04
CA GLY A 21 -4.24 9.39 -9.49
C GLY A 21 -3.15 10.07 -8.66
N THR A 22 -3.18 9.87 -7.34
CA THR A 22 -2.18 10.44 -6.42
C THR A 22 -0.80 9.81 -6.65
N VAL A 23 -0.74 8.48 -6.81
CA VAL A 23 0.52 7.77 -7.08
C VAL A 23 1.07 8.12 -8.47
N ASP A 24 0.22 8.24 -9.50
CA ASP A 24 0.63 8.66 -10.85
C ASP A 24 1.28 10.05 -10.83
N ASP A 25 0.62 11.03 -10.22
CA ASP A 25 1.14 12.39 -10.11
C ASP A 25 2.44 12.44 -9.32
N LEU A 26 2.51 11.73 -8.18
CA LEU A 26 3.74 11.62 -7.39
C LEU A 26 4.88 11.00 -8.20
N ALA A 27 4.64 9.88 -8.88
CA ALA A 27 5.63 9.19 -9.68
C ALA A 27 6.17 10.08 -10.80
N ARG A 28 5.30 10.81 -11.51
CA ARG A 28 5.69 11.76 -12.57
C ARG A 28 6.51 12.91 -12.02
N ARG A 29 6.11 13.49 -10.87
CA ARG A 29 6.86 14.57 -10.22
C ARG A 29 8.25 14.11 -9.80
N LEU A 30 8.36 12.95 -9.15
CA LEU A 30 9.65 12.38 -8.74
C LEU A 30 10.52 12.00 -9.93
N ALA A 31 9.95 11.42 -10.99
CA ALA A 31 10.71 11.05 -12.19
C ALA A 31 11.34 12.29 -12.85
N ARG A 32 10.57 13.38 -13.01
CA ARG A 32 11.10 14.64 -13.57
C ARG A 32 12.13 15.32 -12.67
N HIS A 33 12.03 15.16 -11.36
CA HIS A 33 12.90 15.85 -10.41
C HIS A 33 14.21 15.09 -10.12
N ALA A 34 14.13 13.76 -9.99
CA ALA A 34 15.23 12.92 -9.53
C ALA A 34 15.98 12.21 -10.67
N LEU A 35 15.37 12.10 -11.86
CA LEU A 35 15.94 11.37 -12.98
C LEU A 35 16.12 12.30 -14.17
N ARG A 36 17.32 12.32 -14.74
CA ARG A 36 17.60 13.02 -15.99
C ARG A 36 17.72 11.98 -17.11
N PRO A 37 16.81 11.98 -18.10
CA PRO A 37 16.98 11.16 -19.29
C PRO A 37 18.30 11.47 -19.98
N LEU A 38 19.05 10.42 -20.32
CA LEU A 38 20.26 10.57 -21.11
C LEU A 38 19.86 10.66 -22.59
N THR A 39 20.17 11.78 -23.22
CA THR A 39 19.99 11.96 -24.66
C THR A 39 21.16 11.35 -25.42
N VAL A 40 20.88 10.50 -26.40
CA VAL A 40 21.87 10.03 -27.38
C VAL A 40 21.83 10.98 -28.58
N PRO A 41 22.98 11.38 -29.16
CA PRO A 41 22.99 12.21 -30.37
C PRO A 41 22.23 11.55 -31.53
N GLY A 42 21.36 12.30 -32.22
CA GLY A 42 20.55 11.82 -33.33
C GLY A 42 19.93 12.97 -34.14
N THR A 43 19.11 12.65 -35.14
CA THR A 43 18.32 13.68 -35.86
C THR A 43 17.26 14.29 -34.94
N ALA A 44 16.66 15.43 -35.30
CA ALA A 44 15.62 16.06 -34.46
C ALA A 44 14.46 15.12 -34.10
N ALA A 45 13.99 14.32 -35.06
CA ALA A 45 12.95 13.32 -34.82
C ALA A 45 13.42 12.19 -33.89
N ASP A 46 14.69 11.78 -33.98
CA ASP A 46 15.28 10.79 -33.09
C ASP A 46 15.47 11.34 -31.66
N ILE A 47 15.76 12.63 -31.53
CA ILE A 47 15.91 13.31 -30.24
C ILE A 47 14.58 13.33 -29.50
N ASP A 48 13.49 13.75 -30.17
CA ASP A 48 12.14 13.77 -29.58
C ASP A 48 11.69 12.36 -29.16
N GLY A 49 11.90 11.37 -30.04
CA GLY A 49 11.59 9.97 -29.72
C GLY A 49 12.43 9.40 -28.57
N THR A 50 13.72 9.77 -28.50
CA THR A 50 14.63 9.35 -27.43
C THR A 50 14.26 10.00 -26.10
N GLN A 51 13.85 11.27 -26.12
CA GLN A 51 13.41 11.97 -24.92
C GLN A 51 12.11 11.37 -24.38
N ALA A 52 11.09 11.19 -25.22
CA ALA A 52 9.81 10.57 -24.81
C ALA A 52 10.02 9.16 -24.24
N ARG A 53 10.90 8.37 -24.87
CA ARG A 53 11.28 7.04 -24.35
C ARG A 53 11.97 7.14 -22.99
N GLY A 54 12.92 8.07 -22.83
CA GLY A 54 13.63 8.29 -21.58
C GLY A 54 12.71 8.71 -20.44
N GLU A 55 11.76 9.60 -20.71
CA GLU A 55 10.72 10.02 -19.75
C GLU A 55 9.82 8.85 -19.32
N ALA A 56 9.38 8.02 -20.27
CA ALA A 56 8.56 6.83 -19.98
C ALA A 56 9.31 5.81 -19.11
N LEU A 57 10.59 5.58 -19.40
CA LEU A 57 11.43 4.67 -18.60
C LEU A 57 11.72 5.22 -17.21
N ALA A 58 11.97 6.53 -17.08
CA ALA A 58 12.14 7.19 -15.78
C ALA A 58 10.87 7.07 -14.92
N TYR A 59 9.70 7.29 -15.52
CA TYR A 59 8.41 7.08 -14.85
C TYR A 59 8.20 5.63 -14.40
N LEU A 60 8.48 4.64 -15.27
CA LEU A 60 8.39 3.22 -14.92
C LEU A 60 9.33 2.85 -13.77
N HIS A 61 10.58 3.34 -13.80
CA HIS A 61 11.54 3.13 -12.71
C HIS A 61 11.03 3.71 -11.39
N MET A 62 10.46 4.92 -11.42
CA MET A 62 9.88 5.53 -10.22
C MET A 62 8.69 4.77 -9.65
N LEU A 63 7.81 4.22 -10.50
CA LEU A 63 6.72 3.37 -10.03
C LEU A 63 7.23 2.13 -9.31
N ASN A 64 8.30 1.51 -9.80
CA ASN A 64 8.93 0.36 -9.13
C ASN A 64 9.49 0.76 -7.76
N LEU A 65 10.22 1.88 -7.67
CA LEU A 65 10.72 2.38 -6.39
C LEU A 65 9.59 2.67 -5.39
N LEU A 66 8.49 3.28 -5.85
CA LEU A 66 7.31 3.53 -5.01
C LEU A 66 6.65 2.22 -4.54
N GLN A 67 6.57 1.21 -5.40
CA GLN A 67 6.07 -0.11 -5.00
C GLN A 67 6.91 -0.73 -3.87
N GLN A 68 8.25 -0.64 -3.97
CA GLN A 68 9.15 -1.13 -2.92
C GLN A 68 8.99 -0.34 -1.62
N ALA A 69 8.87 1.00 -1.71
CA ALA A 69 8.63 1.86 -0.55
C ALA A 69 7.29 1.56 0.13
N ILE A 70 6.22 1.34 -0.64
CA ILE A 70 4.91 0.95 -0.12
C ILE A 70 5.01 -0.40 0.58
N ALA A 71 5.68 -1.40 -0.01
CA ALA A 71 5.84 -2.71 0.62
C ALA A 71 6.61 -2.61 1.96
N HIS A 72 7.61 -1.74 2.05
CA HIS A 72 8.30 -1.46 3.31
C HIS A 72 7.37 -0.81 4.35
N LEU A 73 6.59 0.20 3.94
CA LEU A 73 5.62 0.86 4.81
C LEU A 73 4.50 -0.08 5.28
N GLU A 74 4.05 -1.01 4.44
CA GLU A 74 3.08 -2.05 4.81
C GLU A 74 3.62 -2.96 5.93
N ASN A 75 4.91 -3.31 5.89
CA ASN A 75 5.53 -4.08 6.96
C ASN A 75 5.57 -3.29 8.28
N LEU A 76 5.99 -2.03 8.23
CA LEU A 76 6.00 -1.16 9.41
C LEU A 76 4.59 -0.96 9.98
N ALA A 77 3.59 -0.78 9.13
CA ALA A 77 2.20 -0.65 9.55
C ALA A 77 1.68 -1.93 10.22
N ALA A 78 2.06 -3.11 9.69
CA ALA A 78 1.71 -4.39 10.31
C ALA A 78 2.36 -4.55 11.70
N GLU A 79 3.64 -4.19 11.84
CA GLU A 79 4.37 -4.18 13.12
C GLU A 79 3.71 -3.25 14.14
N GLN A 80 3.36 -2.02 13.73
CA GLN A 80 2.65 -1.07 14.59
C GLN A 80 1.27 -1.60 15.01
N ALA A 81 0.52 -2.21 14.09
CA ALA A 81 -0.76 -2.81 14.40
C ALA A 81 -0.61 -3.96 15.41
N ALA A 82 0.39 -4.83 15.24
CA ALA A 82 0.67 -5.91 16.18
C ALA A 82 1.10 -5.38 17.55
N ALA A 83 1.99 -4.38 17.61
CA ALA A 83 2.39 -3.71 18.85
C ALA A 83 1.18 -3.10 19.58
N ALA A 84 0.17 -2.64 18.85
CA ALA A 84 -1.10 -2.15 19.39
C ALA A 84 -2.10 -3.28 19.78
N GLY A 85 -1.69 -4.55 19.69
CA GLY A 85 -2.50 -5.72 20.08
C GLY A 85 -3.32 -6.37 18.97
N ALA A 86 -3.14 -5.96 17.70
CA ALA A 86 -3.87 -6.57 16.59
C ALA A 86 -3.37 -8.00 16.31
N GLY A 87 -4.30 -8.94 16.22
CA GLY A 87 -3.99 -10.30 15.77
C GLY A 87 -3.93 -10.42 14.24
N TYR A 88 -3.36 -11.53 13.74
CA TYR A 88 -3.30 -11.81 12.28
C TYR A 88 -4.64 -11.65 11.51
N PRO A 89 -5.82 -12.00 12.05
CA PRO A 89 -7.09 -11.72 11.36
C PRO A 89 -7.37 -10.23 11.16
N GLN A 90 -7.00 -9.39 12.14
CA GLN A 90 -7.19 -7.94 12.08
C GLN A 90 -6.17 -7.28 11.16
N ILE A 91 -4.94 -7.77 11.13
CA ILE A 91 -3.88 -7.29 10.24
C ILE A 91 -4.13 -7.70 8.78
N GLY A 92 -4.62 -8.92 8.54
CA GLY A 92 -4.89 -9.41 7.18
C GLY A 92 -6.11 -8.78 6.51
N ARG A 93 -7.12 -8.38 7.30
CA ARG A 93 -8.40 -7.88 6.78
C ARG A 93 -8.25 -6.61 5.90
N PRO A 94 -7.52 -5.55 6.31
CA PRO A 94 -7.29 -4.37 5.47
C PRO A 94 -6.62 -4.69 4.12
N CYS A 95 -5.76 -5.71 4.09
CA CYS A 95 -5.07 -6.16 2.89
C CYS A 95 -5.86 -7.23 2.10
N ASN A 96 -7.12 -7.50 2.46
CA ASN A 96 -7.96 -8.53 1.86
C ASN A 96 -7.31 -9.93 1.82
N ILE A 97 -6.53 -10.29 2.84
CA ILE A 97 -5.92 -11.61 2.96
C ILE A 97 -6.41 -12.35 4.21
N SER A 98 -6.44 -13.68 4.13
CA SER A 98 -6.81 -14.53 5.26
C SER A 98 -5.80 -14.42 6.40
N ARG A 99 -6.20 -14.86 7.60
CA ARG A 99 -5.29 -15.00 8.76
C ARG A 99 -3.98 -15.73 8.39
N GLN A 100 -4.08 -16.83 7.64
CA GLN A 100 -2.91 -17.62 7.23
C GLN A 100 -2.08 -16.89 6.18
N GLY A 101 -2.73 -16.14 5.28
CA GLY A 101 -2.03 -15.24 4.36
C GLY A 101 -1.24 -14.17 5.10
N ALA A 102 -1.85 -13.53 6.10
CA ALA A 102 -1.19 -12.53 6.94
C ALA A 102 0.00 -13.13 7.71
N ARG A 103 -0.17 -14.32 8.31
CA ARG A 103 0.93 -15.02 9.00
C ARG A 103 2.09 -15.38 8.07
N ARG A 104 1.79 -15.81 6.83
CA ARG A 104 2.82 -16.12 5.83
C ARG A 104 3.56 -14.86 5.39
N ARG A 105 2.85 -13.74 5.25
CA ARG A 105 3.42 -12.46 4.83
C ARG A 105 4.27 -11.80 5.93
N TRP A 106 3.81 -11.89 7.19
CA TRP A 106 4.50 -11.32 8.35
C TRP A 106 4.75 -12.40 9.42
N PRO A 107 5.69 -13.31 9.20
CA PRO A 107 5.97 -14.38 10.16
C PRO A 107 6.50 -13.81 11.47
N GLY A 108 6.02 -14.34 12.60
CA GLY A 108 6.50 -13.97 13.94
C GLY A 108 5.95 -12.65 14.49
N LEU A 109 5.11 -11.95 13.73
CA LEU A 109 4.61 -10.61 14.09
C LEU A 109 3.71 -10.58 15.33
N VAL A 110 2.85 -11.58 15.49
CA VAL A 110 1.94 -11.71 16.65
C VAL A 110 2.41 -12.90 17.49
N THR A 111 2.88 -12.62 18.71
CA THR A 111 3.29 -13.62 19.70
C THR A 111 2.22 -13.80 20.77
N SER A 112 2.30 -14.86 21.57
CA SER A 112 1.32 -15.11 22.65
C SER A 112 1.28 -14.02 23.73
N ASP A 113 2.27 -13.12 23.76
CA ASP A 113 2.41 -12.04 24.73
C ASP A 113 1.76 -10.72 24.26
N THR A 114 1.31 -10.66 23.00
CA THR A 114 0.50 -9.53 22.52
C THR A 114 -0.83 -9.56 23.29
N PRO A 115 -1.22 -8.49 24.00
CA PRO A 115 -2.44 -8.49 24.80
C PRO A 115 -3.65 -8.65 23.87
N HIS A 116 -4.10 -9.89 23.73
CA HIS A 116 -5.33 -10.21 23.02
C HIS A 116 -6.46 -9.68 23.87
N ARG A 117 -6.90 -8.43 23.65
CA ARG A 117 -8.16 -7.96 24.20
C ARG A 117 -9.27 -8.69 23.44
N PRO A 118 -9.94 -9.68 24.04
CA PRO A 118 -11.03 -10.36 23.34
C PRO A 118 -12.09 -9.31 22.98
N PRO A 119 -12.75 -9.42 21.82
CA PRO A 119 -13.89 -8.58 21.53
C PRO A 119 -14.89 -8.74 22.67
N ARG A 120 -15.28 -7.61 23.28
CA ARG A 120 -16.34 -7.56 24.29
C ARG A 120 -17.52 -8.34 23.73
N ARG A 121 -17.81 -9.51 24.30
CA ARG A 121 -19.10 -10.19 24.07
C ARG A 121 -20.14 -9.16 24.45
N THR A 122 -20.90 -8.69 23.47
CA THR A 122 -22.17 -8.03 23.77
C THR A 122 -23.00 -9.10 24.47
N ASP A 123 -23.17 -8.94 25.77
CA ASP A 123 -24.12 -9.74 26.54
C ASP A 123 -25.47 -9.58 25.84
N ARG A 124 -25.91 -10.66 25.18
CA ARG A 124 -27.26 -10.78 24.65
C ARG A 124 -28.11 -11.43 25.74
N THR A 125 -28.19 -10.77 26.89
CA THR A 125 -29.32 -10.84 27.82
C THR A 125 -30.36 -9.84 27.33
N ARG A 126 -31.68 -10.04 27.30
CA ARG A 126 -32.66 -11.12 27.51
C ARG A 126 -34.03 -10.47 27.16
N SER A 127 -35.09 -11.28 26.99
CA SER A 127 -36.54 -10.94 27.01
C SER A 127 -37.15 -10.80 25.61
N GLN A 128 -38.23 -11.49 25.23
CA GLN A 128 -39.30 -12.17 25.96
C GLN A 128 -39.62 -13.53 25.33
#